data_AF-A0A7S1XHJ4-F1
#
_entry.id   AF-A0A7S1XHJ4-F1
#
_cell.length_a   1.000
_cell.length_b   1.000
_cell.length_c   1.000
_cell.angle_alpha   90.00
_cell.angle_beta   90.00
_cell.angle_gamma   90.00
#
_symmetry.space_group_name_H-M   'P 1'
#
loop_
_entity.id
_entity.type
_entity.pdbx_description
1 polymer ?
#
loop_
_entity_poly.entity_id
_entity_poly.type
_entity_poly.pdbx_seq_one_letter_code
_entity_poly.pdbx_strand_id
1 'polypeptide(L)'
;GTINAVVSFVPFLNAALLSAAPHLPLVTVITDWSSSQEHPWLQDRRQILFCPSAHAVAQANQARWPAHRVHAMSHLVVRRAFCAARGSASGALLSTHPASPRSPA
;
A
#
# COMPACT_ATOMS: atom_id res chain seq x y z
N GLY A 1 -24.09 -14.04 -6.17
CA GLY A 1 -23.73 -12.62 -6.07
C GLY A 1 -22.84 -12.27 -7.24
N THR A 2 -23.03 -11.12 -7.87
CA THR A 2 -22.21 -10.66 -9.00
C THR A 2 -20.90 -10.07 -8.49
N ILE A 3 -19.78 -10.43 -9.11
CA ILE A 3 -18.46 -9.87 -8.81
C ILE A 3 -18.30 -8.59 -9.63
N ASN A 4 -18.03 -7.46 -8.97
CA ASN A 4 -17.94 -6.14 -9.63
C ASN A 4 -16.52 -5.57 -9.68
N ALA A 5 -15.56 -6.17 -8.95
CA ALA A 5 -14.16 -5.75 -8.92
C ALA A 5 -13.26 -6.87 -8.38
N VAL A 6 -11.96 -6.77 -8.65
CA VAL A 6 -10.91 -7.58 -8.05
C VAL A 6 -10.02 -6.68 -7.21
N VAL A 7 -9.67 -7.11 -6.00
CA VAL A 7 -8.77 -6.37 -5.10
C VAL A 7 -7.55 -7.23 -4.78
N SER A 8 -6.36 -6.72 -5.08
CA SER A 8 -5.09 -7.40 -4.86
C SER A 8 -4.27 -6.72 -3.77
N PHE A 9 -3.72 -7.53 -2.88
CA PHE A 9 -2.77 -7.17 -1.83
C PHE A 9 -1.44 -7.92 -2.00
N VAL A 10 -1.14 -8.41 -3.22
CA VAL A 10 0.01 -9.27 -3.49
C VAL A 10 0.86 -8.66 -4.62
N PRO A 11 2.17 -8.46 -4.40
CA PRO A 11 3.06 -7.99 -5.45
C PRO A 11 3.20 -9.05 -6.56
N PHE A 12 3.61 -8.63 -7.75
CA PHE A 12 3.86 -9.49 -8.92
C PHE A 12 2.63 -10.23 -9.50
N LEU A 13 1.47 -10.22 -8.84
CA LEU A 13 0.27 -10.95 -9.26
C LEU A 13 -0.66 -10.14 -10.19
N ASN A 14 -0.53 -8.81 -10.21
CA ASN A 14 -1.56 -7.92 -10.77
C ASN A 14 -1.74 -8.06 -12.29
N ALA A 15 -0.66 -8.31 -13.03
CA ALA A 15 -0.75 -8.56 -14.47
C ALA A 15 -1.55 -9.83 -14.80
N ALA A 16 -1.35 -10.91 -14.03
CA ALA A 16 -2.08 -12.15 -14.20
C ALA A 16 -3.58 -11.98 -13.88
N LEU A 17 -3.92 -11.22 -12.85
CA LEU A 17 -5.31 -10.91 -12.50
C LEU A 17 -6.01 -10.10 -13.59
N LEU A 18 -5.33 -9.12 -14.20
CA LEU A 18 -5.88 -8.36 -15.32
C LEU A 18 -6.09 -9.21 -16.58
N SER A 19 -5.26 -10.22 -16.79
CA SER A 19 -5.45 -11.17 -17.89
C SER A 19 -6.61 -12.13 -17.64
N ALA A 20 -6.79 -12.58 -16.39
CA ALA A 20 -7.86 -13.49 -16.01
C ALA A 20 -9.24 -12.82 -15.94
N ALA A 21 -9.29 -11.53 -15.61
CA ALA A 21 -10.53 -10.75 -15.47
C ALA A 21 -10.41 -9.36 -16.13
N PRO A 22 -10.20 -9.28 -17.45
CA PRO A 22 -9.88 -8.02 -18.14
C PRO A 22 -10.98 -6.97 -18.12
N HIS A 23 -12.23 -7.39 -17.87
CA HIS A 23 -13.40 -6.51 -17.83
C HIS A 23 -13.71 -5.98 -16.43
N LEU A 24 -13.08 -6.52 -15.38
CA LEU A 24 -13.30 -6.08 -14.02
C LEU A 24 -12.24 -5.04 -13.63
N PRO A 25 -12.62 -3.97 -12.91
CA PRO A 25 -11.65 -3.08 -12.29
C PRO A 25 -10.72 -3.86 -11.36
N LEU A 26 -9.41 -3.72 -11.56
CA LEU A 26 -8.40 -4.23 -10.64
C LEU A 26 -7.93 -3.11 -9.72
N VAL A 27 -8.23 -3.23 -8.43
CA VAL A 27 -7.70 -2.40 -7.37
C VAL A 27 -6.47 -3.08 -6.78
N THR A 28 -5.35 -2.37 -6.72
CA THR A 28 -4.12 -2.85 -6.09
C THR A 28 -3.83 -2.00 -4.87
N VAL A 29 -3.82 -2.64 -3.70
CA VAL A 29 -3.46 -2.01 -2.44
C VAL A 29 -2.01 -2.36 -2.14
N ILE A 30 -1.14 -1.35 -2.15
CA ILE A 30 0.28 -1.53 -1.84
C ILE A 30 0.41 -1.73 -0.33
N THR A 31 1.06 -2.82 0.09
CA THR A 31 1.13 -3.24 1.49
C THR A 31 2.48 -2.99 2.17
N ASP A 32 3.43 -2.37 1.47
CA ASP A 32 4.78 -2.11 1.97
C ASP A 32 5.27 -0.71 1.56
N TRP A 33 6.52 -0.40 1.92
CA TRP A 33 7.24 0.81 1.52
C TRP A 33 8.41 0.49 0.59
N SER A 34 8.30 -0.58 -0.19
CA SER A 34 9.40 -1.03 -1.06
C SER A 34 9.73 0.02 -2.13
N SER A 35 11.03 0.26 -2.29
CA SER A 35 11.57 1.13 -3.33
C SER A 35 12.55 0.41 -4.25
N SER A 36 12.22 -0.84 -4.62
CA SER A 36 13.03 -1.62 -5.55
C SER A 36 12.86 -1.14 -7.00
N GLN A 37 13.91 -1.32 -7.81
CA GLN A 37 13.89 -1.00 -9.24
C GLN A 37 12.87 -1.84 -10.04
N GLU A 38 12.56 -3.04 -9.55
CA GLU A 38 11.60 -3.93 -10.21
C GLU A 38 10.13 -3.50 -10.04
N HIS A 39 9.88 -2.47 -9.22
CA HIS A 39 8.54 -1.90 -8.99
C HIS A 39 7.43 -2.97 -8.89
N PRO A 40 7.51 -3.88 -7.90
CA PRO A 40 6.73 -5.12 -7.85
C PRO A 40 5.20 -4.95 -7.88
N TRP A 41 4.73 -3.75 -7.54
CA TRP A 41 3.33 -3.37 -7.48
C TRP A 41 2.81 -2.70 -8.77
N LEU A 42 3.70 -2.06 -9.55
CA LEU A 42 3.35 -1.22 -10.69
C LEU A 42 3.54 -2.04 -11.98
N GLN A 43 2.57 -2.87 -12.32
CA GLN A 43 2.70 -3.84 -13.41
C GLN A 43 1.92 -3.46 -14.69
N ASP A 44 0.78 -2.79 -14.56
CA ASP A 44 -0.12 -2.43 -15.67
C ASP A 44 -0.93 -1.16 -15.36
N ARG A 45 -1.00 -0.23 -16.32
CA ARG A 45 -1.67 1.07 -16.17
C ARG A 45 -3.20 0.99 -16.00
N ARG A 46 -3.81 -0.18 -16.22
CA ARG A 46 -5.22 -0.46 -15.92
C ARG A 46 -5.48 -0.66 -14.42
N GLN A 47 -4.44 -0.87 -13.61
CA GLN A 47 -4.57 -0.94 -12.15
C GLN A 47 -5.05 0.40 -11.58
N ILE A 48 -5.91 0.32 -10.55
CA ILE A 48 -6.22 1.43 -9.65
C ILE A 48 -5.35 1.23 -8.41
N LEU A 49 -4.37 2.12 -8.21
CA LEU A 49 -3.39 2.03 -7.13
C LEU A 49 -3.87 2.75 -5.88
N PHE A 50 -3.78 2.07 -4.75
CA PHE A 50 -3.91 2.64 -3.41
C PHE A 50 -2.53 2.62 -2.74
N CYS A 51 -1.96 3.81 -2.59
CA CYS A 51 -0.59 4.04 -2.17
C CYS A 51 -0.55 4.41 -0.67
N PRO A 52 0.17 3.67 0.20
CA PRO A 52 0.16 3.89 1.65
C PRO A 52 1.03 5.05 2.12
N SER A 53 1.71 5.74 1.19
CA SER A 53 2.61 6.85 1.51
C SER A 53 2.78 7.80 0.34
N ALA A 54 3.24 9.02 0.64
CA ALA A 54 3.66 9.99 -0.37
C ALA A 54 4.78 9.45 -1.28
N HIS A 55 5.65 8.60 -0.73
CA HIS A 55 6.71 7.95 -1.50
C HIS A 55 6.14 7.01 -2.57
N ALA A 56 5.18 6.15 -2.20
CA ALA A 56 4.52 5.27 -3.16
C ALA A 56 3.76 6.04 -4.25
N VAL A 57 3.14 7.17 -3.91
CA VAL A 57 2.53 8.08 -4.89
C VAL A 57 3.59 8.66 -5.83
N ALA A 58 4.73 9.10 -5.29
CA ALA A 58 5.83 9.62 -6.09
C ALA A 58 6.38 8.57 -7.08
N GLN A 59 6.52 7.32 -6.66
CA GLN A 59 6.91 6.22 -7.56
C GLN A 59 5.90 6.01 -8.70
N ALA A 60 4.60 6.01 -8.39
CA ALA A 60 3.55 5.91 -9.42
C ALA A 60 3.61 7.09 -10.41
N ASN A 61 3.81 8.31 -9.90
CA ASN A 61 3.94 9.51 -10.73
C ASN A 61 5.20 9.45 -11.62
N GLN A 62 6.34 9.01 -11.08
CA GLN A 62 7.58 8.81 -11.84
C GLN A 62 7.41 7.76 -12.95
N ALA A 63 6.65 6.68 -12.67
CA ALA A 63 6.27 5.68 -13.65
C ALA A 63 5.18 6.15 -14.64
N ARG A 64 4.73 7.41 -14.53
CA ARG A 64 3.70 8.05 -15.36
C ARG A 64 2.37 7.30 -15.31
N TRP A 65 1.94 6.92 -14.12
CA TRP A 65 0.57 6.42 -13.93
C TRP A 65 -0.47 7.52 -14.17
N PRO A 66 -1.66 7.20 -14.72
CA PRO A 66 -2.74 8.17 -14.81
C PRO A 66 -3.18 8.67 -13.43
N ALA A 67 -3.24 9.99 -13.24
CA ALA A 67 -3.55 10.60 -11.94
C ALA A 67 -4.88 10.12 -11.33
N HIS A 68 -5.90 9.90 -12.15
CA HIS A 68 -7.21 9.39 -11.69
C HIS A 68 -7.20 7.92 -11.23
N ARG A 69 -6.06 7.22 -11.37
CA ARG A 69 -5.86 5.82 -10.93
C ARG A 69 -4.91 5.72 -9.75
N VAL A 70 -4.44 6.83 -9.19
CA VAL A 70 -3.53 6.83 -8.06
C VAL A 70 -4.23 7.50 -6.89
N HIS A 71 -4.45 6.74 -5.82
CA HIS A 71 -5.10 7.20 -4.62
C HIS A 71 -4.14 7.12 -3.43
N ALA A 72 -3.91 8.27 -2.79
CA ALA A 72 -3.16 8.31 -1.55
C ALA A 72 -4.01 7.77 -0.40
N MET A 73 -3.41 6.90 0.41
CA MET A 73 -3.92 6.48 1.71
C MET A 73 -3.05 7.07 2.82
N SER A 74 -3.62 7.26 4.00
CA SER A 74 -2.86 7.71 5.16
C SER A 74 -1.85 6.65 5.62
N HIS A 75 -2.23 5.37 5.57
CA HIS A 75 -1.45 4.23 6.05
C HIS A 75 -1.87 2.93 5.35
N LEU A 76 -1.25 1.82 5.73
CA LEU A 76 -1.68 0.47 5.38
C LEU A 76 -3.11 0.20 5.84
N VAL A 77 -3.80 -0.68 5.10
CA VAL A 77 -5.12 -1.17 5.49
C VAL A 77 -4.99 -1.98 6.78
N VAL A 78 -5.71 -1.55 7.82
CA VAL A 78 -5.78 -2.23 9.11
C VAL A 78 -7.23 -2.49 9.48
N ARG A 79 -7.46 -3.50 10.33
CA ARG A 79 -8.81 -3.77 10.86
C ARG A 79 -9.30 -2.58 11.68
N ARG A 80 -10.56 -2.18 11.47
CA ARG A 80 -11.18 -1.05 12.21
C ARG A 80 -11.05 -1.16 13.73
N ALA A 81 -11.16 -2.38 14.29
CA ALA A 81 -11.02 -2.63 15.72
C ALA A 81 -9.65 -2.18 16.27
N PHE A 82 -8.58 -2.26 15.47
CA PHE A 82 -7.25 -1.78 15.84
C PHE A 82 -7.22 -0.26 16.02
N CYS A 83 -7.89 0.49 15.13
CA CYS A 83 -7.98 1.94 15.23
C CYS A 83 -8.91 2.39 16.36
N ALA A 84 -10.02 1.67 16.59
CA ALA A 84 -10.96 1.96 17.68
C ALA A 84 -10.28 1.87 19.06
N ALA A 85 -9.40 0.89 19.26
CA ALA A 85 -8.62 0.73 20.49
C ALA A 85 -7.60 1.87 20.73
N ARG A 86 -7.18 2.58 19.67
CA ARG A 86 -6.27 3.74 19.77
C ARG A 86 -7.03 5.06 19.99
N GLY A 87 -8.32 5.12 19.67
CA GLY A 87 -9.16 6.31 19.89
C GLY A 87 -9.35 6.69 21.36
N SER A 88 -9.01 5.80 22.30
CA SER A 88 -8.97 6.05 23.74
C SER A 88 -7.59 6.49 24.27
N ALA A 89 -6.56 6.55 23.43
CA ALA A 89 -5.23 7.01 23.81
C ALA A 89 -4.82 8.22 22.96
N SER A 90 -5.21 9.41 23.42
CA SER A 90 -4.66 10.66 22.90
C SER A 90 -3.17 10.75 23.24
N GLY A 91 -2.33 10.87 22.21
CA GLY A 91 -1.10 11.67 22.29
C GLY A 91 0.20 11.07 22.84
N ALA A 92 0.27 9.83 23.32
CA ALA A 92 1.54 9.30 23.84
C ALA A 92 1.83 7.85 23.44
N LEU A 93 3.12 7.59 23.18
CA LEU A 93 3.78 6.30 23.01
C LEU A 93 3.74 5.65 21.62
N LEU A 94 4.69 6.08 20.78
CA LEU A 94 5.67 5.15 20.20
C LEU A 94 7.07 5.78 20.34
N SER A 95 7.61 5.76 21.56
CA SER A 95 9.05 5.82 21.77
C SER A 95 9.41 4.84 22.87
N THR A 96 9.62 3.59 22.47
CA THR A 96 10.40 2.64 23.25
C THR A 96 11.36 1.98 22.28
N HIS A 97 12.33 2.76 21.82
CA HIS A 97 13.61 2.18 21.42
C HIS A 97 14.33 1.86 22.73
N PRO A 98 14.59 0.59 23.09
CA PRO A 98 15.52 0.32 24.17
C PRO A 98 16.87 0.90 23.76
N ALA A 99 17.42 1.79 24.58
CA ALA A 99 18.75 2.34 24.40
C ALA A 99 19.75 1.19 24.32
N SER A 100 20.54 1.17 23.25
CA SER A 100 21.63 0.22 23.08
C SER A 100 22.64 0.39 24.23
N PRO A 101 23.07 -0.69 24.92
CA PRO A 101 24.06 -0.57 25.99
C PRO A 101 25.39 -0.09 25.40
N ARG A 102 25.94 0.98 25.98
CA ARG A 102 27.29 1.47 25.64
C ARG A 102 28.32 0.40 25.99
N SER A 103 29.18 0.04 25.04
CA SER A 103 30.38 -0.75 25.31
C SER A 103 31.28 -0.02 26.32
N PRO A 104 31.82 -0.72 27.33
CA PRO A 104 32.88 -0.16 28.16
C PRO A 104 34.20 -0.12 27.38
N ALA A 105 35.01 0.88 27.72
CA ALA A 105 36.32 1.20 27.17
C ALA A 105 37.38 0.14 27.47
#